data_AF-A0A7G9RLG9-F1
#
_entry.id   AF-A0A7G9RLG9-F1
#
_cell.length_a   1.000
_cell.length_b   1.000
_cell.length_c   1.000
_cell.angle_alpha   90.00
_cell.angle_beta   90.00
_cell.angle_gamma   90.00
#
_symmetry.space_group_name_H-M   'P 1'
#
loop_
_entity.id
_entity.type
_entity.pdbx_description
1 polymer ?
#
loop_
_entity_poly.entity_id
_entity_poly.type
_entity_poly.pdbx_seq_one_letter_code
_entity_poly.pdbx_strand_id
1 'polypeptide(L)'
;MPLPGAGEKPPIVVELQSPWHMGERPASRVANLMLLAMAVARRSAGAEVAVPVAGLACAAPPGNAFAMAVSRAFAHFDRAGLVVGWGEDPLQPVSSLPRRGRVHGPFWLAQGQLARLRFHYEGRTLTARQQRALWSQCAGAAQGPAAEPRGDARRLEAGLETWVRLLVLRQAAEEGRLPLAEVVGAFEGVLDPAHSSDDDLSRLWALHLQARYARLARQTDVSRGLYARLLARCRASARRAQVPRQERVRIPVLQAMAEIGIAWCDHQDNRSAIALRRLQRMRAQFDGDAAASPPLRLSSRLAAEYFNLRALARRSVMLSDDGAPSRAEDAAQVLNDMQLALLCAVETDSLTLMEAVASNLGYTLWLLGPALDERLGRDAGRLLAIRWILAGEALCRRHGLGSGSYWNIIYICRVARGALSQTHDGSFGEGRQHEGDPVRFWRARVWPLADLRAQLQSPSPEAAGSALADRQLQSLCDLLLPPSLPDWLTLTGRMLAAVQQEGDAVSPVQLGAAMLEHLWQLALHGHGLAPLRQQLRALMPQLTGAQRRYVREELRRLSYLSCD
;
A
#
# COMPACT_ATOMS: atom_id res chain seq x y z
N MET A 1 -50.02 42.24 -47.59
CA MET A 1 -48.63 41.73 -47.66
C MET A 1 -48.47 40.64 -46.60
N PRO A 2 -48.26 39.37 -46.97
CA PRO A 2 -47.99 38.33 -45.99
C PRO A 2 -46.52 38.36 -45.54
N LEU A 3 -46.31 38.04 -44.26
CA LEU A 3 -45.00 37.95 -43.59
C LEU A 3 -44.13 36.84 -44.22
N PRO A 4 -42.80 37.01 -44.30
CA PRO A 4 -41.92 36.00 -44.86
C PRO A 4 -41.88 34.75 -43.97
N GLY A 5 -42.03 33.59 -44.60
CA GLY A 5 -42.04 32.29 -43.94
C GLY A 5 -40.76 32.03 -43.13
N ALA A 6 -40.94 31.37 -41.98
CA ALA A 6 -39.85 30.78 -41.21
C ALA A 6 -39.15 29.72 -42.07
N GLY A 7 -38.13 30.12 -42.84
CA GLY A 7 -37.32 29.19 -43.60
C GLY A 7 -36.71 28.14 -42.66
N GLU A 8 -37.04 26.87 -42.89
CA GLU A 8 -36.37 25.76 -42.20
C GLU A 8 -34.87 25.85 -42.47
N LYS A 9 -34.10 26.11 -41.41
CA LYS A 9 -32.62 26.13 -41.51
C LYS A 9 -32.14 24.75 -41.98
N PRO A 10 -31.18 24.68 -42.93
CA PRO A 10 -30.76 23.43 -43.53
C PRO A 10 -30.17 22.45 -42.49
N PRO A 11 -30.30 21.13 -42.73
CA PRO A 11 -29.71 20.10 -41.88
C PRO A 11 -28.17 20.17 -41.92
N ILE A 12 -27.55 19.89 -40.78
CA ILE A 12 -26.10 19.83 -40.59
C ILE A 12 -25.71 18.38 -40.38
N VAL A 13 -24.93 17.84 -41.32
CA VAL A 13 -24.34 16.51 -41.22
C VAL A 13 -23.12 16.55 -40.30
N VAL A 14 -23.05 15.67 -39.31
CA VAL A 14 -21.93 15.56 -38.36
C VAL A 14 -21.29 14.19 -38.55
N GLU A 15 -20.07 14.15 -39.06
CA GLU A 15 -19.32 12.91 -39.31
C GLU A 15 -18.59 12.47 -38.03
N LEU A 16 -18.84 11.25 -37.55
CA LEU A 16 -18.32 10.72 -36.29
C LEU A 16 -17.08 9.83 -36.44
N GLN A 17 -16.36 9.99 -37.56
CA GLN A 17 -15.11 9.32 -37.87
C GLN A 17 -14.17 10.27 -38.62
N SER A 18 -12.91 9.86 -38.74
CA SER A 18 -11.94 10.60 -39.55
C SER A 18 -12.21 10.39 -41.04
N PRO A 19 -12.17 11.44 -41.88
CA PRO A 19 -11.94 12.84 -41.54
C PRO A 19 -13.19 13.50 -40.92
N TRP A 20 -12.99 14.19 -39.79
CA TRP A 20 -14.07 14.77 -38.98
C TRP A 20 -14.65 16.03 -39.64
N HIS A 21 -15.96 16.05 -39.89
CA HIS A 21 -16.65 17.16 -40.55
C HIS A 21 -17.95 17.56 -39.83
N MET A 22 -18.32 18.83 -39.98
CA MET A 22 -19.59 19.39 -39.54
C MET A 22 -20.15 20.27 -40.67
N GLY A 23 -21.18 19.77 -41.34
CA GLY A 23 -21.58 20.23 -42.66
C GLY A 23 -20.48 19.96 -43.68
N GLU A 24 -20.24 20.92 -44.57
CA GLU A 24 -19.19 20.83 -45.60
C GLU A 24 -17.79 21.23 -45.08
N ARG A 25 -17.62 21.44 -43.77
CA ARG A 25 -16.40 22.02 -43.19
C ARG A 25 -15.69 21.04 -42.24
N PRO A 26 -14.34 21.03 -42.21
CA PRO A 26 -13.59 20.27 -41.21
C PRO A 26 -13.93 20.72 -39.78
N ALA A 27 -14.05 19.75 -38.88
CA ALA A 27 -14.33 19.97 -37.47
C ALA A 27 -13.39 19.16 -36.59
N SER A 28 -13.23 19.55 -35.32
CA SER A 28 -12.46 18.76 -34.38
C SER A 28 -13.26 17.55 -33.89
N ARG A 29 -12.57 16.44 -33.59
CA ARG A 29 -13.16 15.27 -32.90
C ARG A 29 -13.95 15.68 -31.64
N VAL A 30 -13.42 16.65 -30.87
CA VAL A 30 -14.06 17.16 -29.66
C VAL A 30 -15.40 17.81 -29.96
N ALA A 31 -15.48 18.68 -30.98
CA ALA A 31 -16.73 19.32 -31.38
C ALA A 31 -17.81 18.29 -31.78
N ASN A 32 -17.44 17.32 -32.62
CA ASN A 32 -18.41 16.34 -33.13
C ASN A 32 -18.91 15.40 -32.03
N LEU A 33 -18.03 14.95 -31.13
CA LEU A 33 -18.42 14.13 -29.98
C LEU A 33 -19.22 14.92 -28.94
N MET A 34 -18.92 16.20 -28.72
CA MET A 34 -19.74 17.07 -27.87
C MET A 34 -21.17 17.22 -28.41
N LEU A 35 -21.34 17.40 -29.73
CA LEU A 35 -22.67 17.44 -30.35
C LEU A 35 -23.41 16.11 -30.21
N LEU A 36 -22.72 14.99 -30.39
CA LEU A 36 -23.30 13.66 -30.19
C LEU A 36 -23.80 13.50 -28.74
N ALA A 37 -22.97 13.87 -27.76
CA ALA A 37 -23.31 13.80 -26.34
C ALA A 37 -24.57 14.63 -26.02
N MET A 38 -24.61 15.89 -26.45
CA MET A 38 -25.76 16.77 -26.19
C MET A 38 -27.01 16.32 -26.94
N ALA A 39 -26.86 15.76 -28.14
CA ALA A 39 -27.98 15.22 -28.91
C ALA A 39 -28.52 13.91 -28.32
N VAL A 40 -27.68 13.12 -27.64
CA VAL A 40 -28.11 11.95 -26.87
C VAL A 40 -28.81 12.36 -25.58
N ALA A 41 -28.23 13.30 -24.82
CA ALA A 41 -28.81 13.83 -23.59
C ALA A 41 -30.21 14.40 -23.83
N ARG A 42 -30.34 15.32 -24.80
CA ARG A 42 -31.61 15.99 -25.13
C ARG A 42 -32.70 15.07 -25.70
N ARG A 43 -32.37 13.84 -26.11
CA ARG A 43 -33.36 12.82 -26.55
C ARG A 43 -33.72 11.81 -25.45
N SER A 44 -33.02 11.83 -24.32
CA SER A 44 -33.31 10.93 -23.21
C SER A 44 -34.54 11.46 -22.45
N ALA A 45 -35.49 10.58 -22.16
CA ALA A 45 -36.80 10.92 -21.58
C ALA A 45 -36.75 11.38 -20.10
N GLY A 46 -35.55 11.45 -19.49
CA GLY A 46 -35.34 11.86 -18.10
C GLY A 46 -34.44 13.09 -18.01
N ALA A 47 -35.06 14.27 -17.99
CA ALA A 47 -34.61 15.58 -17.48
C ALA A 47 -33.21 16.17 -17.81
N GLU A 48 -32.19 15.42 -18.22
CA GLU A 48 -30.86 15.96 -18.49
C GLU A 48 -30.78 16.59 -19.88
N VAL A 49 -31.07 17.89 -19.94
CA VAL A 49 -30.93 18.71 -21.16
C VAL A 49 -29.48 19.14 -21.40
N ALA A 50 -28.62 19.00 -20.39
CA ALA A 50 -27.23 19.41 -20.40
C ALA A 50 -26.27 18.25 -20.09
N VAL A 51 -25.08 18.29 -20.68
CA VAL A 51 -24.01 17.29 -20.55
C VAL A 51 -22.94 17.84 -19.60
N PRO A 52 -22.69 17.22 -18.44
CA PRO A 52 -21.61 17.63 -17.56
C PRO A 52 -20.25 17.48 -18.25
N VAL A 53 -19.31 18.37 -17.93
CA VAL A 53 -17.95 18.33 -18.51
C VAL A 53 -17.26 16.97 -18.31
N ALA A 54 -17.52 16.31 -17.17
CA ALA A 54 -17.01 14.97 -16.87
C ALA A 54 -17.51 13.90 -17.86
N GLY A 55 -18.72 14.07 -18.40
CA GLY A 55 -19.28 13.18 -19.43
C GLY A 55 -18.53 13.24 -20.76
N LEU A 56 -17.73 14.28 -21.00
CA LEU A 56 -16.95 14.47 -22.23
C LEU A 56 -15.51 13.97 -22.14
N ALA A 57 -15.14 13.27 -21.06
CA ALA A 57 -13.77 12.79 -20.83
C ALA A 57 -13.22 11.93 -21.98
N CYS A 58 -14.08 11.18 -22.68
CA CYS A 58 -13.69 10.37 -23.84
C CYS A 58 -13.33 11.18 -25.09
N ALA A 59 -13.81 12.41 -25.17
CA ALA A 59 -13.53 13.36 -26.24
C ALA A 59 -12.36 14.29 -25.90
N ALA A 60 -11.93 14.33 -24.63
CA ALA A 60 -10.96 15.27 -24.11
C ALA A 60 -9.51 14.83 -24.40
N PRO A 61 -8.64 15.71 -24.94
CA PRO A 61 -7.20 15.54 -24.81
C PRO A 61 -6.77 15.75 -23.35
N PRO A 62 -5.73 15.05 -22.86
CA PRO A 62 -5.31 15.14 -21.46
C PRO A 62 -4.75 16.53 -21.09
N GLY A 63 -4.97 16.94 -19.82
CA GLY A 63 -4.39 18.16 -19.23
C GLY A 63 -4.94 19.48 -19.78
N ASN A 64 -4.09 20.52 -19.83
CA ASN A 64 -4.46 21.89 -20.23
C ASN A 64 -4.97 22.00 -21.68
N ALA A 65 -4.75 20.98 -22.50
CA ALA A 65 -5.25 20.91 -23.87
C ALA A 65 -6.78 20.87 -23.97
N PHE A 66 -7.48 20.45 -22.90
CA PHE A 66 -8.93 20.35 -22.87
C PHE A 66 -9.62 21.72 -22.99
N ALA A 67 -9.18 22.70 -22.21
CA ALA A 67 -9.75 24.06 -22.22
C ALA A 67 -9.67 24.71 -23.61
N MET A 68 -8.54 24.52 -24.29
CA MET A 68 -8.34 24.97 -25.67
C MET A 68 -9.21 24.19 -26.66
N ALA A 69 -9.35 22.86 -26.47
CA ALA A 69 -10.20 22.03 -27.32
C ALA A 69 -11.68 22.42 -27.22
N VAL A 70 -12.19 22.69 -26.01
CA VAL A 70 -13.55 23.20 -25.79
C VAL A 70 -13.71 24.57 -26.45
N SER A 71 -12.78 25.49 -26.25
CA SER A 71 -12.84 26.83 -26.87
C SER A 71 -12.87 26.75 -28.41
N ARG A 72 -12.07 25.86 -29.00
CA ARG A 72 -12.09 25.58 -30.45
C ARG A 72 -13.40 24.92 -30.89
N ALA A 73 -13.97 24.03 -30.09
CA ALA A 73 -15.26 23.41 -30.39
C ALA A 73 -16.38 24.44 -30.54
N PHE A 74 -16.43 25.43 -29.64
CA PHE A 74 -17.37 26.55 -29.76
C PHE A 74 -17.19 27.39 -31.03
N ALA A 75 -15.95 27.56 -31.50
CA ALA A 75 -15.70 28.23 -32.78
C ALA A 75 -16.21 27.40 -33.98
N HIS A 76 -16.18 26.06 -33.91
CA HIS A 76 -16.80 25.21 -34.92
C HIS A 76 -18.34 25.31 -34.89
N PHE A 77 -18.95 25.33 -33.70
CA PHE A 77 -20.40 25.47 -33.55
C PHE A 77 -20.90 26.81 -34.12
N ASP A 78 -20.21 27.91 -33.79
CA ASP A 78 -20.54 29.25 -34.29
C ASP A 78 -20.46 29.32 -35.83
N ARG A 79 -19.38 28.78 -36.42
CA ARG A 79 -19.23 28.68 -37.88
C ARG A 79 -20.28 27.81 -38.56
N ALA A 80 -20.84 26.82 -37.87
CA ALA A 80 -21.92 25.97 -38.35
C ALA A 80 -23.32 26.59 -38.08
N GLY A 81 -23.38 27.76 -37.43
CA GLY A 81 -24.62 28.41 -37.03
C GLY A 81 -25.39 27.62 -35.98
N LEU A 82 -24.70 26.84 -35.14
CA LEU A 82 -25.27 26.08 -34.02
C LEU A 82 -25.19 26.90 -32.74
N VAL A 83 -26.32 26.98 -32.04
CA VAL A 83 -26.40 27.66 -30.74
C VAL A 83 -26.22 26.63 -29.64
N VAL A 84 -25.05 26.66 -29.00
CA VAL A 84 -24.67 25.79 -27.88
C VAL A 84 -24.44 26.66 -26.65
N GLY A 85 -25.11 26.31 -25.55
CA GLY A 85 -24.96 26.99 -24.26
C GLY A 85 -24.10 26.20 -23.28
N TRP A 86 -23.76 26.87 -22.17
CA TRP A 86 -23.07 26.28 -21.03
C TRP A 86 -23.64 26.83 -19.72
N GLY A 87 -23.45 26.10 -18.62
CA GLY A 87 -24.01 26.44 -17.31
C GLY A 87 -25.32 25.71 -17.02
N GLU A 88 -25.81 25.87 -15.79
CA GLU A 88 -26.86 25.02 -15.22
C GLU A 88 -28.27 25.26 -15.78
N ASP A 89 -28.55 26.44 -16.34
CA ASP A 89 -29.87 26.80 -16.89
C ASP A 89 -29.89 26.70 -18.43
N PRO A 90 -30.52 25.66 -19.03
CA PRO A 90 -30.63 25.50 -20.48
C PRO A 90 -31.65 26.43 -21.16
N LEU A 91 -32.42 27.19 -20.37
CA LEU A 91 -33.39 28.17 -20.86
C LEU A 91 -32.80 29.58 -20.95
N GLN A 92 -31.66 29.84 -20.32
CA GLN A 92 -30.99 31.13 -20.37
C GLN A 92 -30.52 31.48 -21.80
N PRO A 93 -30.71 32.71 -22.30
CA PRO A 93 -30.19 33.11 -23.61
C PRO A 93 -28.67 33.01 -23.68
N VAL A 94 -28.13 32.29 -24.67
CA VAL A 94 -26.68 32.07 -24.81
C VAL A 94 -25.88 33.37 -24.92
N SER A 95 -26.47 34.44 -25.47
CA SER A 95 -25.85 35.78 -25.54
C SER A 95 -25.61 36.42 -24.18
N SER A 96 -26.32 35.99 -23.14
CA SER A 96 -26.18 36.49 -21.76
C SER A 96 -25.17 35.71 -20.91
N LEU A 97 -24.64 34.60 -21.43
CA LEU A 97 -23.72 33.74 -20.68
C LEU A 97 -22.30 34.32 -20.64
N PRO A 98 -21.65 34.40 -19.46
CA PRO A 98 -20.27 34.86 -19.37
C PRO A 98 -19.33 33.86 -20.06
N ARG A 99 -18.42 34.36 -20.90
CA ARG A 99 -17.39 33.52 -21.54
C ARG A 99 -16.49 32.85 -20.50
N ARG A 100 -16.27 33.51 -19.36
CA ARG A 100 -15.59 32.96 -18.18
C ARG A 100 -16.48 31.87 -17.58
N GLY A 101 -16.01 30.62 -17.61
CA GLY A 101 -16.77 29.45 -17.14
C GLY A 101 -17.15 28.46 -18.24
N ARG A 102 -17.03 28.83 -19.52
CA ARG A 102 -17.36 27.96 -20.67
C ARG A 102 -16.66 26.61 -20.64
N VAL A 103 -15.44 26.53 -20.10
CA VAL A 103 -14.67 25.27 -20.04
C VAL A 103 -15.25 24.27 -19.02
N HIS A 104 -16.04 24.73 -18.06
CA HIS A 104 -16.55 23.90 -16.96
C HIS A 104 -17.89 23.22 -17.27
N GLY A 105 -18.59 23.64 -18.34
CA GLY A 105 -19.94 23.14 -18.63
C GLY A 105 -20.92 23.44 -17.48
N PRO A 106 -21.99 22.64 -17.32
CA PRO A 106 -22.47 21.62 -18.26
C PRO A 106 -22.84 22.25 -19.62
N PHE A 107 -22.91 21.46 -20.70
CA PHE A 107 -23.13 21.94 -22.08
C PHE A 107 -24.47 21.50 -22.62
N TRP A 108 -25.19 22.37 -23.32
CA TRP A 108 -26.51 22.04 -23.84
C TRP A 108 -26.74 22.63 -25.24
N LEU A 109 -27.57 21.96 -26.05
CA LEU A 109 -28.04 22.47 -27.34
C LEU A 109 -29.25 23.38 -27.10
N ALA A 110 -29.31 24.56 -27.72
CA ALA A 110 -30.51 25.40 -27.65
C ALA A 110 -31.73 24.72 -28.30
N GLN A 111 -32.94 25.20 -27.97
CA GLN A 111 -34.19 24.68 -28.52
C GLN A 111 -34.18 24.72 -30.06
N GLY A 112 -34.71 23.67 -30.69
CA GLY A 112 -34.75 23.53 -32.16
C GLY A 112 -33.43 23.12 -32.83
N GLN A 113 -32.26 23.25 -32.17
CA GLN A 113 -30.97 22.90 -32.81
C GLN A 113 -30.83 21.41 -33.06
N LEU A 114 -31.40 20.57 -32.20
CA LEU A 114 -31.37 19.11 -32.34
C LEU A 114 -32.00 18.62 -33.66
N ALA A 115 -33.06 19.28 -34.13
CA ALA A 115 -33.77 18.91 -35.35
C ALA A 115 -32.89 19.10 -36.61
N ARG A 116 -31.88 19.98 -36.53
CA ARG A 116 -30.94 20.25 -37.63
C ARG A 116 -29.82 19.22 -37.72
N LEU A 117 -29.52 18.47 -36.66
CA LEU A 117 -28.38 17.57 -36.64
C LEU A 117 -28.69 16.21 -37.29
N ARG A 118 -27.80 15.75 -38.17
CA ARG A 118 -27.79 14.38 -38.74
C ARG A 118 -26.42 13.77 -38.50
N PHE A 119 -26.34 12.69 -37.72
CA PHE A 119 -25.06 12.06 -37.38
C PHE A 119 -24.75 10.92 -38.35
N HIS A 120 -23.54 10.91 -38.91
CA HIS A 120 -23.08 9.91 -39.86
C HIS A 120 -21.86 9.17 -39.31
N TYR A 121 -21.78 7.86 -39.63
CA TYR A 121 -20.63 7.01 -39.36
C TYR A 121 -20.55 5.99 -40.49
N GLU A 122 -19.36 5.82 -41.09
CA GLU A 122 -19.16 4.98 -42.28
C GLU A 122 -20.14 5.30 -43.42
N GLY A 123 -20.41 6.59 -43.65
CA GLY A 123 -21.32 7.06 -44.70
C GLY A 123 -22.80 6.81 -44.45
N ARG A 124 -23.19 6.24 -43.30
CA ARG A 124 -24.59 5.92 -42.95
C ARG A 124 -25.12 6.88 -41.89
N THR A 125 -26.34 7.37 -42.08
CA THR A 125 -27.06 8.14 -41.05
C THR A 125 -27.42 7.23 -39.87
N LEU A 126 -26.99 7.63 -38.67
CA LEU A 126 -27.27 6.89 -37.44
C LEU A 126 -28.66 7.21 -36.90
N THR A 127 -29.38 6.16 -36.50
CA THR A 127 -30.60 6.26 -35.70
C THR A 127 -30.31 6.76 -34.28
N ALA A 128 -31.32 7.29 -33.59
CA ALA A 128 -31.18 7.73 -32.19
C ALA A 128 -30.73 6.60 -31.24
N ARG A 129 -31.07 5.34 -31.55
CA ARG A 129 -30.60 4.16 -30.82
C ARG A 129 -29.11 3.90 -31.05
N GLN A 130 -28.65 3.99 -32.30
CA GLN A 130 -27.22 3.82 -32.65
C GLN A 130 -26.35 4.94 -32.09
N GLN A 131 -26.83 6.19 -32.13
CA GLN A 131 -26.14 7.33 -31.52
C GLN A 131 -25.93 7.14 -30.01
N ARG A 132 -26.96 6.66 -29.30
CA ARG A 132 -26.85 6.29 -27.88
C ARG A 132 -25.83 5.18 -27.66
N ALA A 133 -25.89 4.10 -28.44
CA ALA A 133 -24.96 2.98 -28.32
C ALA A 133 -23.49 3.42 -28.56
N LEU A 134 -23.27 4.22 -29.60
CA LEU A 134 -21.94 4.75 -29.95
C LEU A 134 -21.40 5.67 -28.84
N TRP A 135 -22.23 6.59 -28.33
CA TRP A 135 -21.85 7.45 -27.20
C TRP A 135 -21.51 6.63 -25.96
N SER A 136 -22.30 5.62 -25.61
CA SER A 136 -22.03 4.74 -24.46
C SER A 136 -20.72 3.95 -24.59
N GLN A 137 -20.34 3.57 -25.82
CA GLN A 137 -19.05 2.93 -26.11
C GLN A 137 -17.90 3.93 -25.96
N CYS A 138 -18.03 5.14 -26.51
CA CYS A 138 -17.01 6.17 -26.40
C CYS A 138 -16.81 6.64 -24.95
N ALA A 139 -17.89 6.95 -24.24
CA ALA A 139 -17.88 7.39 -22.84
C ALA A 139 -17.43 6.28 -21.85
N GLY A 140 -17.16 5.06 -22.33
CA GLY A 140 -16.56 3.99 -21.53
C GLY A 140 -17.38 3.67 -20.28
N ALA A 141 -18.68 3.40 -20.40
CA ALA A 141 -19.56 3.08 -19.27
C ALA A 141 -19.44 4.06 -18.07
N ALA A 142 -19.06 5.31 -18.32
CA ALA A 142 -19.30 6.41 -17.39
C ALA A 142 -20.67 6.99 -17.75
N GLN A 143 -21.62 6.84 -16.83
CA GLN A 143 -22.93 7.50 -16.83
C GLN A 143 -23.90 7.02 -17.93
N GLY A 144 -24.41 5.79 -17.78
CA GLY A 144 -25.86 5.64 -18.00
C GLY A 144 -26.56 6.41 -16.87
N PRO A 145 -27.79 6.94 -17.07
CA PRO A 145 -28.51 7.56 -15.98
C PRO A 145 -28.59 6.49 -14.89
N ALA A 146 -27.90 6.74 -13.78
CA ALA A 146 -28.42 6.24 -12.53
C ALA A 146 -29.82 6.82 -12.53
N ALA A 147 -30.84 5.98 -12.77
CA ALA A 147 -32.16 6.27 -12.23
C ALA A 147 -31.86 6.79 -10.84
N GLU A 148 -32.17 8.06 -10.56
CA GLU A 148 -31.93 8.64 -9.25
C GLU A 148 -32.35 7.54 -8.28
N PRO A 149 -31.41 6.92 -7.53
CA PRO A 149 -31.87 6.34 -6.32
C PRO A 149 -32.32 7.61 -5.62
N ARG A 150 -33.63 7.78 -5.48
CA ARG A 150 -34.17 8.14 -4.18
C ARG A 150 -33.72 7.03 -3.22
N GLY A 151 -32.41 6.91 -3.06
CA GLY A 151 -31.73 6.10 -2.10
C GLY A 151 -32.06 6.86 -0.85
N ASP A 152 -32.96 6.26 -0.10
CA ASP A 152 -33.35 6.69 1.23
C ASP A 152 -32.15 7.38 1.88
N ALA A 153 -32.25 8.68 2.18
CA ALA A 153 -31.12 9.47 2.69
C ALA A 153 -30.49 8.76 3.89
N ARG A 154 -31.30 8.02 4.65
CA ARG A 154 -30.92 7.14 5.75
C ARG A 154 -29.96 6.03 5.35
N ARG A 155 -30.11 5.45 4.16
CA ARG A 155 -29.22 4.40 3.64
C ARG A 155 -27.85 4.96 3.24
N LEU A 156 -27.82 6.15 2.64
CA LEU A 156 -26.56 6.85 2.35
C LEU A 156 -25.86 7.26 3.65
N GLU A 157 -26.61 7.83 4.60
CA GLU A 157 -26.13 8.20 5.92
C GLU A 157 -25.55 7.00 6.68
N ALA A 158 -26.27 5.87 6.74
CA ALA A 158 -25.78 4.64 7.35
C ALA A 158 -24.51 4.09 6.65
N GLY A 159 -24.44 4.19 5.33
CA GLY A 159 -23.25 3.82 4.55
C GLY A 159 -22.04 4.69 4.88
N LEU A 160 -22.23 6.02 4.96
CA LEU A 160 -21.18 6.97 5.33
C LEU A 160 -20.73 6.79 6.78
N GLU A 161 -21.67 6.58 7.70
CA GLU A 161 -21.40 6.31 9.12
C GLU A 161 -20.57 5.03 9.28
N THR A 162 -20.85 4.00 8.47
CA THR A 162 -20.02 2.79 8.42
C THR A 162 -18.58 3.13 8.02
N TRP A 163 -18.38 3.96 7.00
CA TRP A 163 -17.04 4.41 6.59
C TRP A 163 -16.33 5.23 7.66
N VAL A 164 -17.05 6.12 8.37
CA VAL A 164 -16.50 6.88 9.50
C VAL A 164 -15.98 5.92 10.58
N ARG A 165 -16.78 4.92 10.97
CA ARG A 165 -16.36 3.90 11.96
C ARG A 165 -15.13 3.13 11.50
N LEU A 166 -15.10 2.70 10.23
CA LEU A 166 -13.93 2.02 9.66
C LEU A 166 -12.66 2.89 9.74
N LEU A 167 -12.77 4.17 9.38
CA LEU A 167 -11.66 5.11 9.40
C LEU A 167 -11.17 5.36 10.83
N VAL A 168 -12.08 5.61 11.78
CA VAL A 168 -11.74 5.86 13.19
C VAL A 168 -11.06 4.65 13.82
N LEU A 169 -11.60 3.45 13.63
CA LEU A 169 -10.99 2.22 14.16
C LEU A 169 -9.63 1.93 13.54
N ARG A 170 -9.50 2.13 12.22
CA ARG A 170 -8.21 1.99 11.54
C ARG A 170 -7.18 2.98 12.10
N GLN A 171 -7.57 4.25 12.23
CA GLN A 171 -6.66 5.30 12.70
C GLN A 171 -6.23 5.03 14.14
N ALA A 172 -7.16 4.66 15.02
CA ALA A 172 -6.86 4.33 16.41
C ALA A 172 -5.87 3.15 16.53
N ALA A 173 -5.98 2.16 15.64
CA ALA A 173 -5.05 1.04 15.59
C ALA A 173 -3.66 1.43 15.08
N GLU A 174 -3.57 2.24 14.01
CA GLU A 174 -2.29 2.63 13.41
C GLU A 174 -1.53 3.67 14.28
N GLU A 175 -2.25 4.47 15.06
CA GLU A 175 -1.68 5.41 16.05
C GLU A 175 -1.39 4.74 17.42
N GLY A 176 -1.81 3.50 17.62
CA GLY A 176 -1.67 2.80 18.89
C GLY A 176 -2.52 3.38 20.04
N ARG A 177 -3.59 4.13 19.74
CA ARG A 177 -4.50 4.69 20.75
C ARG A 177 -5.39 3.65 21.42
N LEU A 178 -5.61 2.52 20.76
CA LEU A 178 -6.39 1.40 21.30
C LEU A 178 -5.59 0.11 21.18
N PRO A 179 -5.68 -0.79 22.18
CA PRO A 179 -5.15 -2.15 22.06
C PRO A 179 -5.74 -2.85 20.84
N LEU A 180 -4.91 -3.57 20.09
CA LEU A 180 -5.35 -4.24 18.87
C LEU A 180 -6.48 -5.25 19.11
N ALA A 181 -6.52 -5.89 20.28
CA ALA A 181 -7.59 -6.80 20.67
C ALA A 181 -8.95 -6.10 20.77
N GLU A 182 -8.99 -4.90 21.34
CA GLU A 182 -10.21 -4.08 21.43
C GLU A 182 -10.65 -3.62 20.04
N VAL A 183 -9.70 -3.22 19.18
CA VAL A 183 -9.99 -2.86 17.78
C VAL A 183 -10.65 -4.04 17.05
N VAL A 184 -10.12 -5.25 17.21
CA VAL A 184 -10.68 -6.46 16.59
C VAL A 184 -12.12 -6.70 17.03
N GLY A 185 -12.43 -6.55 18.31
CA GLY A 185 -13.79 -6.64 18.85
C GLY A 185 -14.71 -5.53 18.32
N ALA A 186 -14.21 -4.30 18.23
CA ALA A 186 -15.00 -3.16 17.74
C ALA A 186 -15.45 -3.31 16.27
N PHE A 187 -14.67 -4.01 15.43
CA PHE A 187 -15.09 -4.33 14.06
C PHE A 187 -16.29 -5.29 14.00
N GLU A 188 -16.58 -6.07 15.04
CA GLU A 188 -17.79 -6.93 15.07
C GLU A 188 -19.06 -6.09 15.01
N GLY A 189 -19.09 -4.94 15.72
CA GLY A 189 -20.21 -4.00 15.68
C GLY A 189 -20.40 -3.30 14.32
N VAL A 190 -19.33 -3.20 13.52
CA VAL A 190 -19.41 -2.69 12.13
C VAL A 190 -19.94 -3.77 11.18
N LEU A 191 -19.74 -5.04 11.51
CA LEU A 191 -20.19 -6.19 10.71
C LEU A 191 -21.63 -6.63 11.02
N ASP A 192 -22.30 -6.00 11.99
CA ASP A 192 -23.66 -6.34 12.42
C ASP A 192 -24.66 -6.24 11.24
N PRO A 193 -25.32 -7.36 10.86
CA PRO A 193 -26.27 -7.42 9.76
C PRO A 193 -27.45 -6.44 9.89
N ALA A 194 -27.84 -6.04 11.11
CA ALA A 194 -29.01 -5.20 11.37
C ALA A 194 -28.99 -3.83 10.68
N HIS A 195 -27.81 -3.35 10.24
CA HIS A 195 -27.62 -1.98 9.78
C HIS A 195 -27.46 -1.80 8.25
N SER A 196 -27.40 -2.87 7.44
CA SER A 196 -27.33 -2.78 5.96
C SER A 196 -27.44 -4.15 5.26
N SER A 197 -27.64 -4.15 3.93
CA SER A 197 -27.60 -5.39 3.12
C SER A 197 -26.23 -6.07 3.18
N ASP A 198 -26.24 -7.41 3.19
CA ASP A 198 -25.11 -8.30 3.54
C ASP A 198 -23.85 -8.23 2.65
N ASP A 199 -23.91 -7.52 1.52
CA ASP A 199 -22.87 -7.50 0.48
C ASP A 199 -22.31 -6.09 0.19
N ASP A 200 -22.49 -5.14 1.09
CA ASP A 200 -21.83 -3.84 0.94
C ASP A 200 -20.30 -4.00 1.00
N LEU A 201 -19.61 -3.38 0.04
CA LEU A 201 -18.16 -3.34 -0.07
C LEU A 201 -17.51 -2.86 1.24
N SER A 202 -18.18 -1.94 1.96
CA SER A 202 -17.75 -1.45 3.28
C SER A 202 -17.55 -2.59 4.29
N ARG A 203 -18.45 -3.59 4.34
CA ARG A 203 -18.35 -4.76 5.24
C ARG A 203 -17.24 -5.72 4.82
N LEU A 204 -16.99 -5.89 3.52
CA LEU A 204 -15.86 -6.69 3.06
C LEU A 204 -14.52 -6.05 3.46
N TRP A 205 -14.44 -4.72 3.41
CA TRP A 205 -13.30 -3.96 3.95
C TRP A 205 -13.20 -4.05 5.47
N ALA A 206 -14.32 -3.96 6.19
CA ALA A 206 -14.37 -4.17 7.64
C ALA A 206 -13.79 -5.52 8.02
N LEU A 207 -14.21 -6.58 7.33
CA LEU A 207 -13.75 -7.95 7.56
C LEU A 207 -12.26 -8.11 7.22
N HIS A 208 -11.78 -7.48 6.14
CA HIS A 208 -10.35 -7.44 5.83
C HIS A 208 -9.54 -6.76 6.95
N LEU A 209 -9.98 -5.58 7.41
CA LEU A 209 -9.30 -4.83 8.47
C LEU A 209 -9.32 -5.59 9.79
N GLN A 210 -10.45 -6.17 10.18
CA GLN A 210 -10.56 -7.04 11.35
C GLN A 210 -9.57 -8.20 11.27
N ALA A 211 -9.51 -8.89 10.13
CA ALA A 211 -8.55 -9.99 9.91
C ALA A 211 -7.09 -9.52 10.00
N ARG A 212 -6.76 -8.33 9.45
CA ARG A 212 -5.44 -7.70 9.56
C ARG A 212 -5.09 -7.39 11.02
N TYR A 213 -5.99 -6.79 11.79
CA TYR A 213 -5.69 -6.45 13.18
C TYR A 213 -5.64 -7.67 14.09
N ALA A 214 -6.46 -8.69 13.86
CA ALA A 214 -6.33 -9.97 14.55
C ALA A 214 -4.94 -10.59 14.33
N ARG A 215 -4.41 -10.49 13.10
CA ARG A 215 -3.05 -10.93 12.76
C ARG A 215 -1.98 -10.13 13.49
N LEU A 216 -2.11 -8.80 13.51
CA LEU A 216 -1.16 -7.92 14.20
C LEU A 216 -1.21 -8.15 15.72
N ALA A 217 -2.39 -8.45 16.27
CA ALA A 217 -2.62 -8.89 17.65
C ALA A 217 -2.17 -10.33 17.93
N ARG A 218 -1.53 -11.02 16.97
CA ARG A 218 -1.04 -12.42 17.09
C ARG A 218 -2.14 -13.46 17.33
N GLN A 219 -3.38 -13.15 16.98
CA GLN A 219 -4.50 -14.09 16.97
C GLN A 219 -4.59 -14.77 15.59
N THR A 220 -3.57 -15.56 15.23
CA THR A 220 -3.41 -16.08 13.86
C THR A 220 -4.59 -16.93 13.40
N ASP A 221 -5.17 -17.75 14.28
CA ASP A 221 -6.31 -18.62 13.95
C ASP A 221 -7.60 -17.82 13.70
N VAL A 222 -7.86 -16.80 14.54
CA VAL A 222 -8.96 -15.84 14.33
C VAL A 222 -8.78 -15.15 12.99
N SER A 223 -7.58 -14.63 12.72
CA SER A 223 -7.26 -13.97 11.45
C SER A 223 -7.49 -14.87 10.24
N ARG A 224 -7.07 -16.15 10.29
CA ARG A 224 -7.33 -17.13 9.22
C ARG A 224 -8.83 -17.36 9.01
N GLY A 225 -9.59 -17.52 10.09
CA GLY A 225 -11.04 -17.67 10.02
C GLY A 225 -11.71 -16.47 9.34
N LEU A 226 -11.30 -15.25 9.69
CA LEU A 226 -11.83 -14.02 9.09
C LEU A 226 -11.44 -13.88 7.62
N TYR A 227 -10.20 -14.18 7.23
CA TYR A 227 -9.79 -14.18 5.82
C TYR A 227 -10.50 -15.27 5.00
N ALA A 228 -10.73 -16.45 5.58
CA ALA A 228 -11.51 -17.52 4.93
C ALA A 228 -12.96 -17.07 4.71
N ARG A 229 -13.57 -16.42 5.70
CA ARG A 229 -14.91 -15.80 5.59
C ARG A 229 -14.95 -14.71 4.51
N LEU A 230 -13.91 -13.87 4.43
CA LEU A 230 -13.78 -12.84 3.39
C LEU A 230 -13.70 -13.46 1.99
N LEU A 231 -12.84 -14.46 1.81
CA LEU A 231 -12.72 -15.19 0.53
C LEU A 231 -14.04 -15.85 0.12
N ALA A 232 -14.75 -16.47 1.07
CA ALA A 232 -16.06 -17.07 0.81
C ALA A 232 -17.08 -16.03 0.35
N ARG A 233 -17.15 -14.86 1.01
CA ARG A 233 -18.03 -13.75 0.61
C ARG A 233 -17.66 -13.20 -0.77
N CYS A 234 -16.39 -12.91 -1.01
CA CYS A 234 -15.92 -12.45 -2.32
C CYS A 234 -16.27 -13.43 -3.46
N ARG A 235 -16.13 -14.75 -3.22
CA ARG A 235 -16.52 -15.79 -4.19
C ARG A 235 -18.03 -15.83 -4.41
N ALA A 236 -18.83 -15.67 -3.36
CA ALA A 236 -20.28 -15.61 -3.47
C ALA A 236 -20.74 -14.39 -4.29
N SER A 237 -20.18 -13.20 -4.01
CA SER A 237 -20.49 -11.98 -4.76
C SER A 237 -20.08 -12.10 -6.24
N ALA A 238 -18.93 -12.72 -6.54
CA ALA A 238 -18.48 -12.94 -7.92
C ALA A 238 -19.38 -13.87 -8.76
N ARG A 239 -20.16 -14.77 -8.13
CA ARG A 239 -21.09 -15.70 -8.82
C ARG A 239 -22.42 -15.06 -9.20
N ARG A 240 -22.69 -13.82 -8.78
CA ARG A 240 -23.97 -13.14 -9.07
C ARG A 240 -24.07 -12.77 -10.55
N ALA A 241 -25.23 -13.01 -11.14
CA ALA A 241 -25.46 -12.74 -12.57
C ALA A 241 -25.31 -11.25 -12.94
N GLN A 242 -25.51 -10.34 -11.98
CA GLN A 242 -25.37 -8.90 -12.16
C GLN A 242 -24.56 -8.27 -11.01
N VAL A 243 -23.24 -8.37 -11.07
CA VAL A 243 -22.35 -7.63 -10.15
C VAL A 243 -22.23 -6.17 -10.62
N PRO A 244 -22.41 -5.16 -9.75
CA PRO A 244 -22.13 -3.76 -10.09
C PRO A 244 -20.69 -3.57 -10.61
N ARG A 245 -20.48 -2.65 -11.56
CA ARG A 245 -19.15 -2.43 -12.17
C ARG A 245 -18.06 -2.15 -11.13
N GLN A 246 -18.40 -1.39 -10.08
CA GLN A 246 -17.48 -1.06 -8.99
C GLN A 246 -17.03 -2.30 -8.22
N GLU A 247 -17.95 -3.20 -7.88
CA GLU A 247 -17.64 -4.46 -7.20
C GLU A 247 -16.81 -5.41 -8.07
N ARG A 248 -17.07 -5.50 -9.38
CA ARG A 248 -16.27 -6.32 -10.31
C ARG A 248 -14.78 -6.00 -10.29
N VAL A 249 -14.43 -4.73 -10.05
CA VAL A 249 -13.04 -4.27 -9.99
C VAL A 249 -12.43 -4.44 -8.58
N ARG A 250 -13.24 -4.33 -7.52
CA ARG A 250 -12.75 -4.33 -6.12
C ARG A 250 -12.71 -5.72 -5.48
N ILE A 251 -13.61 -6.63 -5.86
CA ILE A 251 -13.64 -8.00 -5.32
C ILE A 251 -12.32 -8.75 -5.55
N PRO A 252 -11.71 -8.74 -6.77
CA PRO A 252 -10.42 -9.39 -6.99
C PRO A 252 -9.29 -8.83 -6.12
N VAL A 253 -9.30 -7.52 -5.85
CA VAL A 253 -8.33 -6.88 -4.95
C VAL A 253 -8.48 -7.41 -3.53
N LEU A 254 -9.71 -7.47 -3.00
CA LEU A 254 -9.98 -8.01 -1.67
C LEU A 254 -9.61 -9.50 -1.56
N GLN A 255 -9.82 -10.27 -2.62
CA GLN A 255 -9.37 -11.67 -2.68
C GLN A 255 -7.85 -11.77 -2.59
N ALA A 256 -7.11 -10.98 -3.37
CA ALA A 256 -5.66 -10.96 -3.32
C ALA A 256 -5.12 -10.49 -1.95
N MET A 257 -5.74 -9.48 -1.35
CA MET A 257 -5.41 -9.03 0.01
C MET A 257 -5.63 -10.13 1.06
N ALA A 258 -6.71 -10.91 0.93
CA ALA A 258 -6.99 -12.02 1.83
C ALA A 258 -5.97 -13.17 1.66
N GLU A 259 -5.59 -13.50 0.43
CA GLU A 259 -4.57 -14.50 0.13
C GLU A 259 -3.18 -14.10 0.69
N ILE A 260 -2.78 -12.84 0.52
CA ILE A 260 -1.56 -12.29 1.16
C ILE A 260 -1.69 -12.28 2.68
N GLY A 261 -2.87 -11.95 3.21
CA GLY A 261 -3.16 -12.01 4.65
C GLY A 261 -2.96 -13.42 5.23
N ILE A 262 -3.41 -14.45 4.54
CA ILE A 262 -3.17 -15.86 4.92
C ILE A 262 -1.68 -16.21 4.79
N ALA A 263 -1.00 -15.76 3.74
CA ALA A 263 0.45 -15.95 3.61
C ALA A 263 1.22 -15.31 4.78
N TRP A 264 0.79 -14.12 5.24
CA TRP A 264 1.37 -13.49 6.42
C TRP A 264 1.15 -14.33 7.68
N CYS A 265 -0.05 -14.88 7.87
CA CYS A 265 -0.34 -15.81 8.96
C CYS A 265 0.57 -17.05 8.90
N ASP A 266 0.77 -17.63 7.71
CA ASP A 266 1.68 -18.77 7.53
C ASP A 266 3.14 -18.40 7.87
N HIS A 267 3.61 -17.22 7.45
CA HIS A 267 4.95 -16.74 7.80
C HIS A 267 5.13 -16.53 9.30
N GLN A 268 4.16 -15.92 9.98
CA GLN A 268 4.20 -15.67 11.43
C GLN A 268 4.22 -16.97 12.26
N ASP A 269 3.62 -18.04 11.76
CA ASP A 269 3.61 -19.37 12.38
C ASP A 269 4.85 -20.22 12.03
N ASN A 270 5.91 -19.61 11.50
CA ASN A 270 7.12 -20.28 11.02
C ASN A 270 6.89 -21.28 9.87
N ARG A 271 5.81 -21.09 9.09
CA ARG A 271 5.51 -21.87 7.87
C ARG A 271 5.85 -21.08 6.61
N SER A 272 7.02 -20.42 6.62
CA SER A 272 7.50 -19.54 5.53
C SER A 272 7.59 -20.23 4.17
N ALA A 273 7.94 -21.52 4.13
CA ALA A 273 7.92 -22.28 2.87
C ALA A 273 6.51 -22.40 2.26
N ILE A 274 5.47 -22.53 3.10
CA ILE A 274 4.06 -22.56 2.66
C ILE A 274 3.64 -21.17 2.18
N ALA A 275 3.99 -20.12 2.93
CA ALA A 275 3.74 -18.74 2.54
C ALA A 275 4.36 -18.41 1.17
N LEU A 276 5.62 -18.79 0.96
CA LEU A 276 6.34 -18.56 -0.29
C LEU A 276 5.67 -19.28 -1.48
N ARG A 277 5.30 -20.56 -1.32
CA ARG A 277 4.58 -21.31 -2.36
C ARG A 277 3.23 -20.66 -2.71
N ARG A 278 2.51 -20.14 -1.71
CA ARG A 278 1.24 -19.40 -1.95
C ARG A 278 1.51 -18.16 -2.80
N LEU A 279 2.49 -17.35 -2.44
CA LEU A 279 2.84 -16.12 -3.16
C LEU A 279 3.37 -16.40 -4.58
N GLN A 280 4.08 -17.50 -4.78
CA GLN A 280 4.51 -17.95 -6.10
C GLN A 280 3.33 -18.34 -7.00
N ARG A 281 2.30 -19.02 -6.46
CA ARG A 281 1.07 -19.33 -7.22
C ARG A 281 0.29 -18.07 -7.57
N MET A 282 0.26 -17.09 -6.67
CA MET A 282 -0.36 -15.78 -6.94
C MET A 282 0.36 -15.00 -8.03
N ARG A 283 1.66 -15.24 -8.26
CA ARG A 283 2.44 -14.54 -9.29
C ARG A 283 1.81 -14.67 -10.69
N ALA A 284 1.32 -15.85 -11.05
CA ALA A 284 0.66 -16.08 -12.33
C ALA A 284 -0.62 -15.24 -12.51
N GLN A 285 -1.22 -14.76 -11.41
CA GLN A 285 -2.39 -13.87 -11.44
C GLN A 285 -2.01 -12.39 -11.65
N PHE A 286 -0.73 -12.04 -11.40
CA PHE A 286 -0.17 -10.72 -11.70
C PHE A 286 0.40 -10.66 -13.11
N ASP A 287 1.04 -11.73 -13.56
CA ASP A 287 1.74 -11.82 -14.85
C ASP A 287 0.82 -12.30 -16.01
N GLY A 288 -0.47 -12.54 -15.74
CA GLY A 288 -1.39 -13.26 -16.63
C GLY A 288 -1.83 -12.51 -17.90
N ASP A 289 -1.98 -13.28 -18.98
CA ASP A 289 -2.47 -12.85 -20.28
C ASP A 289 -3.92 -12.35 -20.20
N ALA A 290 -4.21 -11.17 -20.76
CA ALA A 290 -5.49 -10.47 -20.63
C ALA A 290 -6.72 -11.26 -21.16
N ALA A 291 -6.50 -12.37 -21.84
CA ALA A 291 -7.52 -13.20 -22.46
C ALA A 291 -8.17 -14.23 -21.51
N ALA A 292 -7.49 -14.71 -20.46
CA ALA A 292 -8.02 -15.76 -19.57
C ALA A 292 -8.60 -15.23 -18.26
N SER A 293 -8.08 -14.09 -17.79
CA SER A 293 -8.61 -13.30 -16.68
C SER A 293 -8.00 -11.91 -16.81
N PRO A 294 -8.76 -10.81 -16.60
CA PRO A 294 -8.16 -9.49 -16.63
C PRO A 294 -7.03 -9.47 -15.59
N PRO A 295 -5.78 -9.09 -15.97
CA PRO A 295 -4.68 -9.04 -15.02
C PRO A 295 -5.14 -8.20 -13.82
N LEU A 296 -4.87 -8.69 -12.61
CA LEU A 296 -5.02 -7.88 -11.42
C LEU A 296 -4.17 -6.62 -11.66
N ARG A 297 -4.82 -5.52 -12.04
CA ARG A 297 -4.19 -4.20 -12.05
C ARG A 297 -3.85 -3.90 -10.60
N LEU A 298 -2.67 -4.35 -10.19
CA LEU A 298 -2.12 -4.19 -8.87
C LEU A 298 -2.22 -2.71 -8.52
N SER A 299 -2.87 -2.39 -7.40
CA SER A 299 -2.49 -1.15 -6.72
C SER A 299 -1.06 -1.36 -6.21
N SER A 300 -0.24 -0.32 -6.29
CA SER A 300 1.11 -0.35 -5.73
C SER A 300 1.10 -0.79 -4.25
N ARG A 301 -0.02 -0.59 -3.54
CA ARG A 301 -0.18 -1.04 -2.14
C ARG A 301 -0.19 -2.55 -2.00
N LEU A 302 -0.92 -3.23 -2.87
CA LEU A 302 -0.99 -4.69 -2.87
C LEU A 302 0.36 -5.29 -3.27
N ALA A 303 1.04 -4.67 -4.24
CA ALA A 303 2.38 -5.08 -4.68
C ALA A 303 3.42 -4.91 -3.56
N ALA A 304 3.38 -3.80 -2.81
CA ALA A 304 4.29 -3.57 -1.69
C ALA A 304 4.19 -4.68 -0.63
N GLU A 305 2.97 -5.01 -0.19
CA GLU A 305 2.71 -6.10 0.77
C GLU A 305 3.16 -7.46 0.23
N TYR A 306 2.87 -7.74 -1.05
CA TYR A 306 3.25 -8.98 -1.70
C TYR A 306 4.77 -9.17 -1.75
N PHE A 307 5.51 -8.18 -2.27
CA PHE A 307 6.96 -8.29 -2.43
C PHE A 307 7.67 -8.29 -1.08
N ASN A 308 7.22 -7.49 -0.11
CA ASN A 308 7.77 -7.49 1.25
C ASN A 308 7.64 -8.89 1.88
N LEU A 309 6.44 -9.48 1.86
CA LEU A 309 6.24 -10.81 2.44
C LEU A 309 6.99 -11.90 1.67
N ARG A 310 7.07 -11.80 0.34
CA ARG A 310 7.82 -12.77 -0.49
C ARG A 310 9.30 -12.76 -0.12
N ALA A 311 9.88 -11.57 0.05
CA ALA A 311 11.27 -11.40 0.49
C ALA A 311 11.48 -12.01 1.89
N LEU A 312 10.61 -11.69 2.85
CA LEU A 312 10.68 -12.21 4.23
C LEU A 312 10.55 -13.75 4.29
N ALA A 313 9.63 -14.31 3.52
CA ALA A 313 9.40 -15.75 3.46
C ALA A 313 10.60 -16.47 2.83
N ARG A 314 11.12 -15.95 1.69
CA ARG A 314 12.32 -16.49 1.04
C ARG A 314 13.53 -16.43 1.97
N ARG A 315 13.78 -15.28 2.61
CA ARG A 315 14.83 -15.12 3.63
C ARG A 315 14.72 -16.17 4.73
N SER A 316 13.50 -16.38 5.27
CA SER A 316 13.28 -17.37 6.34
C SER A 316 13.55 -18.80 5.88
N VAL A 317 13.24 -19.16 4.64
CA VAL A 317 13.57 -20.48 4.07
C VAL A 317 15.08 -20.63 3.93
N MET A 318 15.77 -19.62 3.37
CA MET A 318 17.23 -19.63 3.21
C MET A 318 17.98 -19.81 4.53
N LEU A 319 17.49 -19.19 5.60
CA LEU A 319 18.09 -19.29 6.94
C LEU A 319 17.78 -20.62 7.64
N SER A 320 16.89 -21.45 7.09
CA SER A 320 16.51 -22.74 7.64
C SER A 320 17.16 -23.93 6.91
N ASP A 321 17.66 -23.74 5.69
CA ASP A 321 18.36 -24.77 4.91
C ASP A 321 19.88 -24.74 5.20
N ASP A 322 20.35 -25.79 5.88
CA ASP A 322 21.73 -25.92 6.37
C ASP A 322 22.77 -26.31 5.31
N GLY A 323 22.40 -26.45 4.03
CA GLY A 323 23.38 -26.75 2.99
C GLY A 323 22.90 -26.56 1.56
N ALA A 324 23.33 -25.48 0.88
CA ALA A 324 23.45 -25.45 -0.58
C ALA A 324 24.23 -24.22 -1.13
N PRO A 325 24.85 -24.33 -2.32
CA PRO A 325 25.69 -23.30 -2.98
C PRO A 325 24.93 -22.10 -3.61
N SER A 326 23.59 -22.06 -3.53
CA SER A 326 22.70 -21.06 -4.21
C SER A 326 22.50 -19.74 -3.43
N ARG A 327 23.20 -19.53 -2.30
CA ARG A 327 22.86 -18.44 -1.36
C ARG A 327 23.01 -17.03 -1.94
N ALA A 328 23.94 -16.79 -2.87
CA ALA A 328 24.21 -15.45 -3.39
C ALA A 328 23.10 -14.96 -4.36
N GLU A 329 22.66 -15.80 -5.30
CA GLU A 329 21.57 -15.45 -6.24
C GLU A 329 20.23 -15.32 -5.51
N ASP A 330 19.94 -16.24 -4.59
CA ASP A 330 18.74 -16.16 -3.76
C ASP A 330 18.75 -14.91 -2.87
N ALA A 331 19.91 -14.54 -2.29
CA ALA A 331 20.05 -13.30 -1.52
C ALA A 331 19.82 -12.07 -2.40
N ALA A 332 20.36 -12.05 -3.62
CA ALA A 332 20.09 -10.99 -4.58
C ALA A 332 18.59 -10.88 -4.92
N GLN A 333 17.89 -12.01 -5.09
CA GLN A 333 16.45 -12.02 -5.32
C GLN A 333 15.66 -11.50 -4.11
N VAL A 334 16.06 -11.82 -2.88
CA VAL A 334 15.46 -11.24 -1.67
C VAL A 334 15.61 -9.72 -1.67
N LEU A 335 16.80 -9.20 -1.99
CA LEU A 335 17.03 -7.75 -2.04
C LEU A 335 16.22 -7.07 -3.16
N ASN A 336 16.11 -7.71 -4.33
CA ASN A 336 15.28 -7.21 -5.43
C ASN A 336 13.79 -7.13 -5.02
N ASP A 337 13.29 -8.17 -4.33
CA ASP A 337 11.93 -8.17 -3.80
C ASP A 337 11.73 -7.03 -2.77
N MET A 338 12.69 -6.80 -1.87
CA MET A 338 12.63 -5.66 -0.93
C MET A 338 12.65 -4.30 -1.64
N GLN A 339 13.47 -4.15 -2.69
CA GLN A 339 13.54 -2.92 -3.47
C GLN A 339 12.21 -2.64 -4.20
N LEU A 340 11.60 -3.66 -4.81
CA LEU A 340 10.29 -3.54 -5.43
C LEU A 340 9.21 -3.21 -4.39
N ALA A 341 9.27 -3.82 -3.20
CA ALA A 341 8.37 -3.50 -2.11
C ALA A 341 8.48 -2.02 -1.68
N LEU A 342 9.70 -1.49 -1.61
CA LEU A 342 9.96 -0.09 -1.25
C LEU A 342 9.45 0.87 -2.33
N LEU A 343 9.75 0.59 -3.60
CA LEU A 343 9.25 1.38 -4.74
C LEU A 343 7.71 1.45 -4.70
N CYS A 344 7.07 0.30 -4.56
CA CYS A 344 5.62 0.22 -4.47
C CYS A 344 5.07 0.93 -3.22
N ALA A 345 5.77 0.91 -2.08
CA ALA A 345 5.37 1.67 -0.90
C ALA A 345 5.44 3.18 -1.15
N VAL A 346 6.51 3.67 -1.81
CA VAL A 346 6.68 5.07 -2.23
C VAL A 346 5.56 5.52 -3.17
N GLU A 347 5.24 4.72 -4.19
CA GLU A 347 4.13 5.02 -5.13
C GLU A 347 2.77 5.17 -4.45
N THR A 348 2.58 4.54 -3.29
CA THR A 348 1.32 4.62 -2.52
C THR A 348 1.30 5.73 -1.50
N ASP A 349 2.41 6.43 -1.30
CA ASP A 349 2.60 7.40 -0.21
C ASP A 349 2.25 6.81 1.18
N SER A 350 2.45 5.49 1.33
CA SER A 350 2.10 4.77 2.57
C SER A 350 3.30 4.69 3.50
N LEU A 351 3.44 5.67 4.37
CA LEU A 351 4.55 5.79 5.33
C LEU A 351 4.72 4.54 6.22
N THR A 352 3.62 3.93 6.67
CA THR A 352 3.67 2.66 7.44
C THR A 352 4.24 1.50 6.64
N LEU A 353 4.05 1.46 5.32
CA LEU A 353 4.65 0.43 4.47
C LEU A 353 6.13 0.74 4.22
N MET A 354 6.48 2.01 3.99
CA MET A 354 7.88 2.42 3.84
C MET A 354 8.69 2.09 5.09
N GLU A 355 8.13 2.39 6.28
CA GLU A 355 8.71 2.08 7.58
C GLU A 355 8.97 0.57 7.75
N ALA A 356 7.94 -0.24 7.52
CA ALA A 356 8.03 -1.70 7.66
C ALA A 356 9.03 -2.30 6.66
N VAL A 357 9.01 -1.87 5.39
CA VAL A 357 9.93 -2.36 4.36
C VAL A 357 11.36 -1.93 4.64
N ALA A 358 11.60 -0.68 5.04
CA ALA A 358 12.93 -0.18 5.39
C ALA A 358 13.54 -0.99 6.56
N SER A 359 12.77 -1.19 7.62
CA SER A 359 13.19 -1.97 8.80
C SER A 359 13.50 -3.43 8.41
N ASN A 360 12.63 -4.05 7.60
CA ASN A 360 12.82 -5.41 7.12
C ASN A 360 14.02 -5.55 6.18
N LEU A 361 14.25 -4.58 5.29
CA LEU A 361 15.40 -4.54 4.40
C LEU A 361 16.70 -4.47 5.21
N GLY A 362 16.79 -3.56 6.17
CA GLY A 362 17.97 -3.41 7.01
C GLY A 362 18.29 -4.69 7.79
N TYR A 363 17.29 -5.30 8.45
CA TYR A 363 17.54 -6.56 9.16
C TYR A 363 17.85 -7.73 8.20
N THR A 364 17.31 -7.71 6.98
CA THR A 364 17.61 -8.71 5.95
C THR A 364 19.04 -8.61 5.43
N LEU A 365 19.54 -7.38 5.19
CA LEU A 365 20.94 -7.13 4.84
C LEU A 365 21.89 -7.69 5.89
N TRP A 366 21.56 -7.52 7.17
CA TRP A 366 22.31 -8.14 8.25
C TRP A 366 22.24 -9.67 8.14
N LEU A 367 21.05 -10.26 8.22
CA LEU A 367 20.86 -11.73 8.24
C LEU A 367 21.49 -12.46 7.04
N LEU A 368 21.52 -11.83 5.86
CA LEU A 368 22.11 -12.38 4.64
C LEU A 368 23.55 -11.90 4.41
N GLY A 369 24.15 -11.15 5.34
CA GLY A 369 25.50 -10.60 5.27
C GLY A 369 26.54 -11.58 4.74
N PRO A 370 26.67 -12.80 5.30
CA PRO A 370 27.64 -13.79 4.81
C PRO A 370 27.50 -14.13 3.31
N ALA A 371 26.28 -14.10 2.75
CA ALA A 371 26.02 -14.35 1.33
C ALA A 371 26.23 -13.10 0.45
N LEU A 372 26.37 -11.93 1.08
CA LEU A 372 26.52 -10.61 0.44
C LEU A 372 27.91 -10.00 0.70
N ASP A 373 28.74 -10.60 1.56
CA ASP A 373 30.03 -10.08 2.02
C ASP A 373 30.96 -9.76 0.83
N GLU A 374 31.01 -10.62 -0.19
CA GLU A 374 31.81 -10.37 -1.40
C GLU A 374 31.34 -9.17 -2.22
N ARG A 375 30.03 -8.85 -2.16
CA ARG A 375 29.41 -7.78 -2.95
C ARG A 375 29.40 -6.43 -2.24
N LEU A 376 29.18 -6.44 -0.92
CA LEU A 376 28.98 -5.23 -0.12
C LEU A 376 30.16 -4.93 0.80
N GLY A 377 30.97 -5.93 1.15
CA GLY A 377 31.91 -5.86 2.27
C GLY A 377 31.21 -5.96 3.62
N ARG A 378 31.85 -6.64 4.58
CA ARG A 378 31.24 -6.95 5.89
C ARG A 378 30.81 -5.72 6.67
N ASP A 379 31.71 -4.76 6.86
CA ASP A 379 31.43 -3.57 7.69
C ASP A 379 30.51 -2.58 6.99
N ALA A 380 30.68 -2.40 5.67
CA ALA A 380 29.78 -1.58 4.87
C ALA A 380 28.36 -2.17 4.80
N GLY A 381 28.23 -3.50 4.70
CA GLY A 381 26.94 -4.20 4.79
C GLY A 381 26.27 -4.02 6.15
N ARG A 382 27.02 -4.10 7.25
CA ARG A 382 26.51 -3.82 8.61
C ARG A 382 26.07 -2.37 8.78
N LEU A 383 26.86 -1.41 8.28
CA LEU A 383 26.51 0.01 8.33
C LEU A 383 25.22 0.27 7.54
N LEU A 384 25.11 -0.28 6.34
CA LEU A 384 23.93 -0.16 5.49
C LEU A 384 22.69 -0.76 6.15
N ALA A 385 22.82 -1.91 6.80
CA ALA A 385 21.74 -2.52 7.58
C ALA A 385 21.22 -1.58 8.68
N ILE A 386 22.13 -0.97 9.46
CA ILE A 386 21.77 -0.01 10.52
C ILE A 386 21.10 1.23 9.93
N ARG A 387 21.63 1.79 8.83
CA ARG A 387 21.04 2.96 8.15
C ARG A 387 19.60 2.72 7.73
N TRP A 388 19.29 1.54 7.17
CA TRP A 388 17.92 1.18 6.80
C TRP A 388 16.99 1.00 7.99
N ILE A 389 17.46 0.40 9.08
CA ILE A 389 16.66 0.26 10.31
C ILE A 389 16.38 1.64 10.94
N LEU A 390 17.38 2.53 10.98
CA LEU A 390 17.21 3.90 11.45
C LEU A 390 16.25 4.70 10.56
N ALA A 391 16.30 4.52 9.25
CA ALA A 391 15.34 5.13 8.32
C ALA A 391 13.90 4.64 8.56
N GLY A 392 13.73 3.35 8.85
CA GLY A 392 12.43 2.80 9.27
C GLY A 392 11.93 3.47 10.55
N GLU A 393 12.75 3.49 11.61
CA GLU A 393 12.40 4.12 12.89
C GLU A 393 12.09 5.62 12.77
N ALA A 394 12.80 6.32 11.90
CA ALA A 394 12.55 7.72 11.58
C ALA A 394 11.16 7.97 11.00
N LEU A 395 10.74 7.11 10.06
CA LEU A 395 9.41 7.18 9.44
C LEU A 395 8.32 6.91 10.47
N CYS A 396 8.55 5.99 11.41
CA CYS A 396 7.63 5.72 12.52
C CYS A 396 7.44 6.98 13.40
N ARG A 397 8.53 7.57 13.91
CA ARG A 397 8.47 8.68 14.88
C ARG A 397 7.98 10.00 14.28
N ARG A 398 8.39 10.35 13.06
CA ARG A 398 8.05 11.66 12.46
C ARG A 398 6.57 11.83 12.15
N HIS A 399 5.84 10.73 12.01
CA HIS A 399 4.45 10.75 11.59
C HIS A 399 3.47 10.36 12.70
N GLY A 400 3.94 10.29 13.96
CA GLY A 400 3.10 9.94 15.10
C GLY A 400 2.51 8.53 15.01
N LEU A 401 3.14 7.65 14.22
CA LEU A 401 2.76 6.25 14.07
C LEU A 401 3.30 5.45 15.26
N GLY A 402 2.82 5.75 16.47
CA GLY A 402 3.21 5.09 17.72
C GLY A 402 4.49 5.64 18.40
N SER A 403 4.87 5.02 19.51
CA SER A 403 6.01 5.37 20.40
C SER A 403 7.40 4.97 19.86
N GLY A 404 7.50 4.56 18.60
CA GLY A 404 8.70 3.94 18.02
C GLY A 404 8.63 2.41 18.03
N SER A 405 9.50 1.75 17.27
CA SER A 405 9.53 0.28 17.19
C SER A 405 10.68 -0.27 18.02
N TYR A 406 10.37 -0.92 19.16
CA TYR A 406 11.38 -1.63 19.95
C TYR A 406 12.16 -2.67 19.12
N TRP A 407 11.52 -3.24 18.09
CA TRP A 407 12.20 -4.16 17.18
C TRP A 407 13.36 -3.51 16.46
N ASN A 408 13.24 -2.24 16.05
CA ASN A 408 14.32 -1.53 15.37
C ASN A 408 15.53 -1.35 16.27
N ILE A 409 15.32 -0.96 17.53
CA ILE A 409 16.41 -0.83 18.51
C ILE A 409 17.05 -2.19 18.80
N ILE A 410 16.23 -3.25 18.98
CA ILE A 410 16.72 -4.63 19.15
C ILE A 410 17.56 -5.06 17.94
N TYR A 411 17.10 -4.77 16.71
CA TYR A 411 17.83 -5.12 15.49
C TYR A 411 19.16 -4.37 15.40
N ILE A 412 19.19 -3.07 15.70
CA ILE A 412 20.43 -2.28 15.76
C ILE A 412 21.41 -2.90 16.76
N CYS A 413 20.94 -3.23 17.98
CA CYS A 413 21.79 -3.88 18.99
C CYS A 413 22.39 -5.20 18.48
N ARG A 414 21.59 -6.03 17.77
CA ARG A 414 22.06 -7.29 17.19
C ARG A 414 23.08 -7.10 16.08
N VAL A 415 22.84 -6.13 15.18
CA VAL A 415 23.76 -5.82 14.07
C VAL A 415 25.08 -5.27 14.63
N ALA A 416 25.00 -4.37 15.63
CA ALA A 416 26.16 -3.82 16.31
C ALA A 416 26.95 -4.89 17.08
N ARG A 417 26.27 -5.88 17.69
CA ARG A 417 26.93 -7.00 18.39
C ARG A 417 27.68 -7.95 17.46
N GLY A 418 27.25 -8.11 16.20
CA GLY A 418 28.03 -8.82 15.18
C GLY A 418 27.95 -10.35 15.21
N ALA A 419 26.91 -10.94 15.81
CA ALA A 419 26.83 -12.39 16.10
C ALA A 419 26.31 -13.30 14.97
N LEU A 420 26.25 -12.83 13.72
CA LEU A 420 25.85 -13.69 12.61
C LEU A 420 26.99 -14.63 12.22
N SER A 421 26.70 -15.93 12.25
CA SER A 421 27.57 -17.04 11.81
C SER A 421 28.59 -17.57 12.84
N GLN A 422 28.06 -18.39 13.75
CA GLN A 422 28.60 -19.74 14.03
C GLN A 422 27.40 -20.68 14.28
N THR A 423 26.60 -20.89 13.25
CA THR A 423 25.72 -22.04 13.15
C THR A 423 26.24 -22.83 11.96
N HIS A 424 26.78 -24.02 12.21
CA HIS A 424 27.32 -24.99 11.24
C HIS A 424 28.79 -24.87 10.80
N ASP A 425 29.70 -24.59 11.73
CA ASP A 425 30.84 -25.50 11.86
C ASP A 425 30.47 -26.46 13.00
N GLY A 426 30.46 -27.76 12.70
CA GLY A 426 30.08 -28.83 13.62
C GLY A 426 31.04 -29.05 14.80
N SER A 427 31.54 -27.99 15.44
CA SER A 427 32.32 -28.08 16.67
C SER A 427 32.17 -26.86 17.59
N PHE A 428 30.99 -26.66 18.18
CA PHE A 428 30.97 -26.55 19.65
C PHE A 428 30.67 -27.93 20.29
N GLY A 429 30.79 -29.01 19.51
CA GLY A 429 31.15 -30.31 20.06
C GLY A 429 32.49 -30.16 20.78
N GLU A 430 32.45 -30.42 22.08
CA GLU A 430 33.52 -31.07 22.85
C GLU A 430 34.91 -30.97 22.19
N GLY A 431 35.69 -29.94 22.51
CA GLY A 431 37.15 -30.01 22.32
C GLY A 431 37.87 -28.89 21.57
N ARG A 432 37.23 -27.83 21.06
CA ARG A 432 37.97 -26.61 20.69
C ARG A 432 37.74 -25.52 21.71
N GLN A 433 38.47 -25.63 22.83
CA GLN A 433 38.81 -24.47 23.64
C GLN A 433 39.42 -23.44 22.69
N HIS A 434 38.75 -22.31 22.44
CA HIS A 434 39.48 -21.13 21.99
C HIS A 434 40.49 -20.86 23.12
N GLU A 435 41.80 -20.94 22.82
CA GLU A 435 42.89 -20.65 23.76
C GLU A 435 42.93 -19.17 24.22
N GLY A 436 41.83 -18.42 24.11
CA GLY A 436 41.74 -17.01 24.45
C GLY A 436 40.47 -16.66 25.22
N ASP A 437 40.53 -15.55 25.96
CA ASP A 437 39.42 -14.98 26.73
C ASP A 437 38.15 -14.80 25.87
N PRO A 438 37.09 -15.59 26.11
CA PRO A 438 35.83 -15.52 25.36
C PRO A 438 35.19 -14.13 25.40
N VAL A 439 35.33 -13.40 26.52
CA VAL A 439 34.79 -12.04 26.65
C VAL A 439 35.53 -11.09 25.72
N ARG A 440 36.86 -11.18 25.64
CA ARG A 440 37.67 -10.39 24.71
C ARG A 440 37.30 -10.67 23.25
N PHE A 441 37.08 -11.94 22.89
CA PHE A 441 36.66 -12.33 21.55
C PHE A 441 35.34 -11.65 21.14
N TRP A 442 34.33 -11.68 22.02
CA TRP A 442 33.05 -11.05 21.73
C TRP A 442 33.11 -9.52 21.75
N ARG A 443 33.85 -8.92 22.70
CA ARG A 443 34.06 -7.46 22.76
C ARG A 443 34.65 -6.92 21.46
N ALA A 444 35.61 -7.62 20.85
CA ALA A 444 36.23 -7.21 19.60
C ALA A 444 35.28 -7.19 18.38
N ARG A 445 34.13 -7.88 18.47
CA ARG A 445 33.11 -7.90 17.39
C ARG A 445 32.03 -6.83 17.54
N VAL A 446 31.83 -6.38 18.79
CA VAL A 446 30.87 -5.31 19.08
C VAL A 446 31.38 -4.04 18.42
N TRP A 447 30.52 -3.44 17.60
CA TRP A 447 30.75 -2.11 17.05
C TRP A 447 30.57 -1.09 18.18
N PRO A 448 31.60 -0.37 18.65
CA PRO A 448 31.41 0.58 19.73
C PRO A 448 30.39 1.66 19.35
N LEU A 449 29.53 2.05 20.30
CA LEU A 449 28.44 3.01 20.02
C LEU A 449 28.98 4.37 19.55
N ALA A 450 30.09 4.82 20.14
CA ALA A 450 30.76 6.06 19.74
C ALA A 450 31.26 6.00 18.29
N ASP A 451 31.90 4.89 17.90
CA ASP A 451 32.42 4.68 16.54
C ASP A 451 31.30 4.57 15.52
N LEU A 452 30.25 3.80 15.85
CA LEU A 452 29.07 3.71 15.00
C LEU A 452 28.44 5.09 14.79
N ARG A 453 28.29 5.88 15.87
CA ARG A 453 27.79 7.24 15.77
C ARG A 453 28.66 8.05 14.82
N ALA A 454 29.98 8.10 15.04
CA ALA A 454 30.91 8.84 14.21
C ALA A 454 30.79 8.45 12.72
N GLN A 455 30.70 7.16 12.40
CA GLN A 455 30.53 6.70 11.02
C GLN A 455 29.18 7.04 10.39
N LEU A 456 28.12 7.13 11.19
CA LEU A 456 26.81 7.58 10.71
C LEU A 456 26.82 9.10 10.43
N GLN A 457 27.66 9.89 11.11
CA GLN A 457 27.82 11.33 10.87
C GLN A 457 28.82 11.66 9.75
N SER A 458 29.67 10.72 9.37
CA SER A 458 30.57 10.88 8.24
C SER A 458 29.79 10.99 6.93
N PRO A 459 29.92 12.09 6.17
CA PRO A 459 29.25 12.25 4.88
C PRO A 459 29.71 11.17 3.91
N SER A 460 28.77 10.66 3.11
CA SER A 460 29.12 9.71 2.05
C SER A 460 29.99 10.42 1.00
N PRO A 461 31.15 9.88 0.61
CA PRO A 461 32.05 10.55 -0.33
C PRO A 461 31.49 10.68 -1.76
N GLU A 462 30.40 9.98 -2.10
CA GLU A 462 29.94 9.81 -3.49
C GLU A 462 28.82 10.72 -4.01
N ALA A 463 28.26 11.67 -3.26
CA ALA A 463 27.14 12.45 -3.80
C ALA A 463 27.10 13.93 -3.39
N ALA A 464 27.57 14.80 -4.30
CA ALA A 464 27.36 16.25 -4.22
C ALA A 464 25.87 16.68 -4.22
N GLY A 465 24.93 15.75 -4.40
CA GLY A 465 23.47 15.96 -4.29
C GLY A 465 22.79 15.35 -3.05
N SER A 466 23.48 14.57 -2.22
CA SER A 466 22.87 13.89 -1.04
C SER A 466 22.92 14.70 0.25
N ALA A 467 23.53 15.89 0.26
CA ALA A 467 23.80 16.65 1.49
C ALA A 467 22.55 16.97 2.33
N LEU A 468 21.35 17.05 1.74
CA LEU A 468 20.10 17.16 2.51
C LEU A 468 19.71 15.81 3.13
N ALA A 469 19.73 14.72 2.35
CA ALA A 469 19.39 13.38 2.83
C ALA A 469 20.36 12.92 3.94
N ASP A 470 21.66 13.18 3.78
CA ASP A 470 22.67 12.86 4.79
C ASP A 470 22.48 13.67 6.06
N ARG A 471 22.15 14.97 5.97
CA ARG A 471 21.79 15.79 7.14
C ARG A 471 20.53 15.27 7.84
N GLN A 472 19.53 14.81 7.08
CA GLN A 472 18.34 14.21 7.67
C GLN A 472 18.66 12.89 8.36
N LEU A 473 19.47 12.02 7.73
CA LEU A 473 19.94 10.77 8.34
C LEU A 473 20.72 11.06 9.63
N GLN A 474 21.56 12.09 9.63
CA GLN A 474 22.31 12.50 10.81
C GLN A 474 21.39 12.94 11.96
N SER A 475 20.41 13.80 11.67
CA SER A 475 19.39 14.22 12.65
C SER A 475 18.62 13.03 13.24
N LEU A 476 18.38 11.98 12.44
CA LEU A 476 17.73 10.75 12.91
C LEU A 476 18.65 9.92 13.80
N CYS A 477 19.94 9.85 13.49
CA CYS A 477 20.93 9.21 14.35
C CYS A 477 21.00 9.91 15.72
N ASP A 478 20.99 11.24 15.75
CA ASP A 478 21.02 12.01 17.01
C ASP A 478 19.73 11.83 17.83
N LEU A 479 18.58 11.62 17.18
CA LEU A 479 17.32 11.34 17.86
C LEU A 479 17.30 9.93 18.49
N LEU A 480 17.84 8.93 17.80
CA LEU A 480 17.73 7.51 18.16
C LEU A 480 18.91 7.00 18.99
N LEU A 481 20.10 7.53 18.74
CA LEU A 481 21.35 7.19 19.41
C LEU A 481 22.03 8.47 19.94
N PRO A 482 21.34 9.29 20.77
CA PRO A 482 21.82 10.60 21.18
C PRO A 482 23.21 10.53 21.85
N PRO A 483 24.01 11.61 21.77
CA PRO A 483 25.31 11.69 22.44
C PRO A 483 25.26 11.45 23.96
N SER A 484 24.10 11.69 24.59
CA SER A 484 23.86 11.42 26.02
C SER A 484 23.79 9.93 26.36
N LEU A 485 23.79 9.04 25.37
CA LEU A 485 23.94 7.60 25.55
C LEU A 485 25.42 7.23 25.37
N PRO A 486 26.14 6.90 26.46
CA PRO A 486 27.58 6.66 26.42
C PRO A 486 27.92 5.30 25.77
N ASP A 487 27.09 4.28 25.98
CA ASP A 487 27.38 2.91 25.58
C ASP A 487 26.11 2.07 25.32
N TRP A 488 26.34 0.85 24.81
CA TRP A 488 25.28 -0.13 24.56
C TRP A 488 24.63 -0.67 25.84
N LEU A 489 25.36 -0.73 26.95
CA LEU A 489 24.83 -1.17 28.23
C LEU A 489 23.72 -0.24 28.71
N THR A 490 23.96 1.07 28.64
CA THR A 490 23.00 2.12 28.98
C THR A 490 21.80 2.11 28.04
N LEU A 491 22.03 2.01 26.73
CA LEU A 491 20.94 1.93 25.74
C LEU A 491 20.04 0.72 26.00
N THR A 492 20.62 -0.47 26.13
CA THR A 492 19.84 -1.71 26.33
C THR A 492 19.13 -1.73 27.68
N GLY A 493 19.72 -1.15 28.73
CA GLY A 493 19.08 -0.99 30.04
C GLY A 493 17.87 -0.06 29.98
N ARG A 494 17.99 1.11 29.33
CA ARG A 494 16.87 2.04 29.12
C ARG A 494 15.77 1.43 28.26
N MET A 495 16.15 0.73 27.19
CA MET A 495 15.21 0.00 26.34
C MET A 495 14.44 -1.04 27.15
N LEU A 496 15.12 -1.89 27.94
CA LEU A 496 14.46 -2.89 28.77
C LEU A 496 13.51 -2.24 29.79
N ALA A 497 13.92 -1.16 30.44
CA ALA A 497 13.08 -0.44 31.38
C ALA A 497 11.80 0.11 30.72
N ALA A 498 11.93 0.73 29.53
CA ALA A 498 10.78 1.24 28.76
C ALA A 498 9.82 0.10 28.35
N VAL A 499 10.38 -1.00 27.84
CA VAL A 499 9.61 -2.19 27.46
C VAL A 499 8.86 -2.80 28.66
N GLN A 500 9.46 -2.79 29.85
CA GLN A 500 8.81 -3.26 31.08
C GLN A 500 7.71 -2.30 31.58
N GLN A 501 7.89 -0.99 31.40
CA GLN A 501 6.91 0.02 31.81
C GLN A 501 5.64 -0.02 30.95
N GLU A 502 5.75 -0.38 29.67
CA GLU A 502 4.59 -0.51 28.76
C GLU A 502 3.72 -1.73 29.04
N GLY A 503 4.18 -2.68 29.87
CA GLY A 503 3.39 -3.81 30.36
C GLY A 503 2.75 -4.64 29.22
N ASP A 504 1.42 -4.74 29.25
CA ASP A 504 0.63 -5.59 28.34
C ASP A 504 0.64 -5.12 26.87
N ALA A 505 1.11 -3.90 26.59
CA ALA A 505 1.25 -3.41 25.21
C ALA A 505 2.41 -4.09 24.45
N VAL A 506 3.37 -4.68 25.17
CA VAL A 506 4.54 -5.34 24.60
C VAL A 506 4.34 -6.85 24.54
N SER A 507 4.63 -7.45 23.38
CA SER A 507 4.58 -8.92 23.27
C SER A 507 5.69 -9.62 24.09
N PRO A 508 5.44 -10.83 24.64
CA PRO A 508 6.45 -11.59 25.38
C PRO A 508 7.76 -11.80 24.61
N VAL A 509 7.70 -11.91 23.28
CA VAL A 509 8.90 -12.06 22.45
C VAL A 509 9.74 -10.78 22.37
N GLN A 510 9.11 -9.59 22.39
CA GLN A 510 9.82 -8.31 22.43
C GLN A 510 10.50 -8.13 23.78
N LEU A 511 9.78 -8.39 24.88
CA LEU A 511 10.34 -8.37 26.23
C LEU A 511 11.53 -9.33 26.33
N GLY A 512 11.36 -10.59 25.90
CA GLY A 512 12.44 -11.58 25.92
C GLY A 512 13.64 -11.18 25.06
N ALA A 513 13.43 -10.55 23.91
CA ALA A 513 14.50 -10.04 23.06
C ALA A 513 15.24 -8.85 23.70
N ALA A 514 14.52 -7.91 24.33
CA ALA A 514 15.13 -6.80 25.06
C ALA A 514 15.98 -7.29 26.24
N MET A 515 15.48 -8.26 27.00
CA MET A 515 16.21 -8.91 28.09
C MET A 515 17.48 -9.61 27.58
N LEU A 516 17.41 -10.31 26.43
CA LEU A 516 18.58 -10.95 25.82
C LEU A 516 19.67 -9.95 25.42
N GLU A 517 19.30 -8.85 24.74
CA GLU A 517 20.30 -7.85 24.35
C GLU A 517 20.94 -7.18 25.58
N HIS A 518 20.17 -6.93 26.64
CA HIS A 518 20.74 -6.40 27.88
C HIS A 518 21.61 -7.42 28.61
N LEU A 519 21.22 -8.71 28.66
CA LEU A 519 22.06 -9.80 29.20
C LEU A 519 23.41 -9.89 28.49
N TRP A 520 23.43 -9.74 27.17
CA TRP A 520 24.68 -9.68 26.40
C TRP A 520 25.56 -8.52 26.85
N GLN A 521 25.00 -7.32 27.04
CA GLN A 521 25.79 -6.19 27.51
C GLN A 521 26.29 -6.39 28.94
N LEU A 522 25.46 -6.90 29.85
CA LEU A 522 25.90 -7.22 31.21
C LEU A 522 27.06 -8.22 31.22
N ALA A 523 26.96 -9.29 30.43
CA ALA A 523 28.01 -10.32 30.34
C ALA A 523 29.31 -9.73 29.80
N LEU A 524 29.22 -8.93 28.73
CA LEU A 524 30.38 -8.26 28.14
C LEU A 524 30.99 -7.20 29.05
N HIS A 525 30.31 -6.71 30.09
CA HIS A 525 30.87 -5.76 31.05
C HIS A 525 31.22 -6.39 32.40
N GLY A 526 31.04 -7.71 32.55
CA GLY A 526 31.34 -8.43 33.79
C GLY A 526 30.35 -8.15 34.93
N HIS A 527 29.10 -7.81 34.59
CA HIS A 527 28.03 -7.62 35.57
C HIS A 527 27.25 -8.92 35.81
N GLY A 528 26.69 -9.07 37.02
CA GLY A 528 25.92 -10.25 37.41
C GLY A 528 24.67 -10.48 36.55
N LEU A 529 24.46 -11.73 36.14
CA LEU A 529 23.41 -12.09 35.16
C LEU A 529 22.20 -12.79 35.79
N ALA A 530 22.35 -13.31 37.01
CA ALA A 530 21.40 -14.23 37.62
C ALA A 530 19.95 -13.70 37.68
N PRO A 531 19.66 -12.46 38.13
CA PRO A 531 18.28 -11.99 38.24
C PRO A 531 17.57 -11.93 36.89
N LEU A 532 18.25 -11.40 35.87
CA LEU A 532 17.66 -11.23 34.54
C LEU A 532 17.54 -12.56 33.78
N ARG A 533 18.50 -13.50 33.98
CA ARG A 533 18.39 -14.87 33.47
C ARG A 533 17.18 -15.59 34.07
N GLN A 534 16.91 -15.43 35.36
CA GLN A 534 15.76 -16.04 36.02
C GLN A 534 14.44 -15.48 35.45
N GLN A 535 14.34 -14.16 35.30
CA GLN A 535 13.16 -13.54 34.70
C GLN A 535 12.94 -14.04 33.26
N LEU A 536 13.99 -14.13 32.44
CA LEU A 536 13.88 -14.62 31.07
C LEU A 536 13.45 -16.09 31.02
N ARG A 537 13.92 -16.93 31.95
CA ARG A 537 13.47 -18.32 32.12
C ARG A 537 11.98 -18.39 32.46
N ALA A 538 11.50 -17.51 33.35
CA ALA A 538 10.08 -17.43 33.70
C ALA A 538 9.19 -16.99 32.53
N LEU A 539 9.72 -16.21 31.58
CA LEU A 539 9.03 -15.80 30.36
C LEU A 539 8.94 -16.91 29.30
N MET A 540 9.86 -17.89 29.34
CA MET A 540 9.96 -18.93 28.30
C MET A 540 8.66 -19.69 27.98
N PRO A 541 7.80 -20.06 28.95
CA PRO A 541 6.55 -20.76 28.65
C PRO A 541 5.63 -19.97 27.70
N GLN A 542 5.71 -18.64 27.71
CA GLN A 542 4.89 -17.75 26.88
C GLN A 542 5.42 -17.60 25.44
N LEU A 543 6.63 -18.09 25.16
CA LEU A 543 7.27 -17.99 23.85
C LEU A 543 6.92 -19.19 22.96
N THR A 544 6.92 -19.01 21.64
CA THR A 544 6.74 -20.11 20.69
C THR A 544 7.93 -21.09 20.71
N GLY A 545 7.76 -22.29 20.14
CA GLY A 545 8.83 -23.30 20.09
C GLY A 545 10.12 -22.79 19.45
N ALA A 546 10.03 -22.05 18.34
CA ALA A 546 11.20 -21.47 17.67
C ALA A 546 11.88 -20.38 18.51
N GLN A 547 11.09 -19.49 19.14
CA GLN A 547 11.60 -18.44 20.02
C GLN A 547 12.31 -19.03 21.25
N ARG A 548 11.73 -20.08 21.87
CA ARG A 548 12.36 -20.80 22.98
C ARG A 548 13.70 -21.42 22.58
N ARG A 549 13.79 -22.03 21.38
CA ARG A 549 15.06 -22.58 20.88
C ARG A 549 16.12 -21.49 20.74
N TYR A 550 15.77 -20.37 20.11
CA TYR A 550 16.67 -19.22 19.97
C TYR A 550 17.13 -18.67 21.33
N VAL A 551 16.22 -18.48 22.28
CA VAL A 551 16.56 -17.98 23.63
C VAL A 551 17.49 -18.95 24.37
N ARG A 552 17.26 -20.27 24.27
CA ARG A 552 18.15 -21.28 24.87
C ARG A 552 19.54 -21.26 24.26
N GLU A 553 19.63 -21.10 22.95
CA GLU A 553 20.90 -20.98 22.22
C GLU A 553 21.71 -19.78 22.72
N GLU A 554 21.08 -18.59 22.78
CA GLU A 554 21.75 -17.37 23.26
C GLU A 554 22.13 -17.48 24.74
N LEU A 555 21.26 -18.06 25.59
CA LEU A 555 21.59 -18.32 27.00
C LEU A 555 22.79 -19.26 27.15
N ARG A 556 22.89 -20.31 26.32
CA ARG A 556 24.04 -21.21 26.32
C ARG A 556 25.33 -20.47 25.96
N ARG A 557 25.27 -19.60 24.94
CA ARG A 557 26.41 -18.75 24.53
C ARG A 557 26.86 -17.83 25.65
N LEU A 558 25.91 -17.20 26.36
CA LEU A 558 26.17 -16.34 27.51
C LEU A 558 26.78 -17.10 28.70
N SER A 559 26.51 -18.39 28.86
CA SER A 559 27.13 -19.20 29.93
C SER A 559 28.64 -19.35 29.73
N TYR A 560 29.16 -19.26 28.50
CA TYR A 560 30.61 -19.29 28.26
C TYR A 560 31.31 -17.95 28.55
N LEU A 561 30.55 -16.89 28.85
CA LEU A 561 31.06 -15.52 29.08
C LEU A 561 30.99 -15.09 30.53
N SER A 562 30.39 -15.91 31.40
CA SER A 562 30.15 -15.60 32.80
C SER A 562 30.78 -16.68 33.66
N CYS A 563 31.57 -16.29 34.65
CA CYS A 563 32.11 -17.21 35.66
C CYS A 563 31.14 -17.50 36.82
N ASP A 564 29.85 -17.18 36.65
CA ASP A 564 28.78 -17.36 37.64
C ASP A 564 28.19 -18.77 37.61
#